data_AF-A0A812XU05-F1
#
_entry.id   AF-A0A812XU05-F1
#
_cell.length_a   1.000
_cell.length_b   1.000
_cell.length_c   1.000
_cell.angle_alpha   90.00
_cell.angle_beta   90.00
_cell.angle_gamma   90.00
#
_symmetry.space_group_name_H-M   'P 1'
#
loop_
_entity.id
_entity.type
_entity.pdbx_description
1 polymer ?
#
loop_
_entity_poly.entity_id
_entity_poly.type
_entity_poly.pdbx_seq_one_letter_code
_entity_poly.pdbx_strand_id
1 'polypeptide(L)'
;MAYSSHPLQEMLATGDEKTLFNGDLNGFVNNITALQMAAMAGQTECVALLLKAKADPHVKESMNYGNDPEDGKTALEFAKEAGYDDIVEVLEQSEKDTPYGWYVPSGEGNNAKAF
;
A
#
# COMPACT_ATOMS: atom_id res chain seq x y z
N MET A 1 6.95 14.62 -34.88
CA MET A 1 6.76 15.11 -33.50
C MET A 1 6.12 13.98 -32.73
N ALA A 2 6.88 13.32 -31.86
CA ALA A 2 6.44 12.11 -31.18
C ALA A 2 5.41 12.48 -30.10
N TYR A 3 4.22 11.89 -30.17
CA TYR A 3 3.25 11.96 -29.08
C TYR A 3 3.84 11.19 -27.91
N SER A 4 4.27 11.91 -26.88
CA SER A 4 4.73 11.34 -25.62
C SER A 4 3.59 10.52 -25.02
N SER A 5 3.84 9.22 -24.82
CA SER A 5 3.00 8.23 -24.14
C SER A 5 2.82 8.51 -22.62
N HIS A 6 2.98 9.76 -22.20
CA HIS A 6 3.25 10.14 -20.83
C HIS A 6 2.10 10.72 -19.99
N PRO A 7 0.82 10.88 -20.43
CA PRO A 7 -0.21 11.41 -19.53
C PRO A 7 -0.36 10.56 -18.27
N LEU A 8 -0.43 9.24 -18.42
CA LEU A 8 -0.53 8.32 -17.28
C LEU A 8 0.74 8.33 -16.41
N GLN A 9 1.91 8.51 -17.03
CA GLN A 9 3.19 8.53 -16.33
C GLN A 9 3.42 9.84 -15.57
N GLU A 10 3.00 10.98 -16.12
CA GLU A 10 2.95 12.30 -15.47
C GLU A 10 1.89 12.33 -14.38
N MET A 11 0.67 11.82 -14.62
CA MET A 11 -0.40 11.75 -13.61
C MET A 11 -0.02 10.90 -12.39
N LEU A 12 0.80 9.86 -12.59
CA LEU A 12 1.37 9.06 -11.50
C LEU A 12 2.63 9.69 -10.86
N ALA A 13 3.32 10.60 -11.55
CA ALA A 13 4.55 11.25 -11.07
C ALA A 13 4.30 12.58 -10.34
N THR A 14 3.18 13.26 -10.63
CA THR A 14 2.87 14.56 -10.03
C THR A 14 2.28 14.47 -8.63
N GLY A 15 1.78 13.30 -8.21
CA GLY A 15 1.21 13.11 -6.87
C GLY A 15 0.24 14.23 -6.50
N ASP A 16 -0.64 14.62 -7.44
CA ASP A 16 -1.62 15.68 -7.16
C ASP A 16 -2.64 15.13 -6.15
N GLU A 17 -2.32 15.38 -4.88
CA GLU A 17 -3.02 15.02 -3.64
C GLU A 17 -4.52 15.37 -3.66
N LYS A 18 -4.99 16.17 -4.63
CA LYS A 18 -6.35 16.74 -4.64
C LYS A 18 -7.31 16.11 -5.63
N THR A 19 -6.86 15.31 -6.60
CA THR A 19 -7.73 15.04 -7.77
C THR A 19 -7.72 13.65 -8.39
N LEU A 20 -6.94 12.67 -7.91
CA LEU A 20 -7.07 11.29 -8.40
C LEU A 20 -7.57 10.28 -7.35
N PHE A 21 -7.36 10.55 -6.06
CA PHE A 21 -7.89 9.79 -4.93
C PHE A 21 -8.11 10.79 -3.78
N ASN A 22 -9.36 11.13 -3.46
CA ASN A 22 -9.67 12.02 -2.31
C ASN A 22 -9.60 11.31 -0.95
N GLY A 23 -9.08 10.08 -0.90
CA GLY A 23 -8.90 9.29 0.31
C GLY A 23 -7.44 8.87 0.47
N ASP A 24 -7.01 8.66 1.71
CA ASP A 24 -5.69 8.10 2.02
C ASP A 24 -5.51 6.76 1.27
N LEU A 25 -4.44 6.62 0.48
CA LEU A 25 -4.11 5.39 -0.25
C LEU A 25 -3.88 4.20 0.69
N ASN A 26 -3.62 4.48 1.97
CA ASN A 26 -3.50 3.49 3.04
C ASN A 26 -4.82 3.23 3.77
N GLY A 27 -5.92 3.85 3.33
CA GLY A 27 -7.24 3.64 3.91
C GLY A 27 -7.68 2.18 3.80
N PHE A 28 -8.30 1.69 4.87
CA PHE A 28 -8.83 0.33 4.90
C PHE A 28 -10.17 0.22 4.18
N VAL A 29 -10.29 -0.80 3.33
CA VAL A 29 -11.55 -1.32 2.80
C VAL A 29 -11.72 -2.71 3.42
N ASN A 30 -12.69 -2.86 4.33
CA ASN A 30 -12.91 -4.10 5.08
C ASN A 30 -11.64 -4.62 5.78
N ASN A 31 -10.98 -3.75 6.57
CA ASN A 31 -9.78 -4.02 7.37
C ASN A 31 -8.45 -4.17 6.61
N ILE A 32 -8.44 -4.16 5.28
CA ILE A 32 -7.20 -4.23 4.50
C ILE A 32 -7.04 -3.03 3.55
N THR A 33 -5.81 -2.68 3.20
CA THR A 33 -5.50 -1.63 2.23
C THR A 33 -5.65 -2.15 0.80
N ALA A 34 -5.71 -1.23 -0.16
CA ALA A 34 -5.69 -1.59 -1.58
C ALA A 34 -4.43 -2.38 -1.97
N LEU A 35 -3.28 -2.05 -1.36
CA LEU A 35 -2.01 -2.74 -1.61
C LEU A 35 -2.04 -4.19 -1.10
N GLN A 36 -2.56 -4.40 0.11
CA GLN A 36 -2.76 -5.74 0.67
C GLN A 36 -3.72 -6.57 -0.19
N MET A 37 -4.83 -5.99 -0.64
CA MET A 37 -5.78 -6.66 -1.52
C MET A 37 -5.14 -7.07 -2.86
N ALA A 38 -4.37 -6.18 -3.48
CA ALA A 38 -3.68 -6.47 -4.74
C ALA A 38 -2.65 -7.60 -4.57
N ALA A 39 -1.88 -7.58 -3.48
CA ALA A 39 -0.91 -8.63 -3.15
C ALA A 39 -1.60 -9.98 -2.88
N MET A 40 -2.64 -9.99 -2.05
CA MET A 40 -3.45 -11.19 -1.78
C MET A 40 -4.08 -11.79 -3.05
N ALA A 41 -4.46 -10.95 -4.01
CA ALA A 41 -5.09 -11.36 -5.26
C ALA A 41 -4.09 -11.72 -6.39
N GLY A 42 -2.78 -11.59 -6.18
CA GLY A 42 -1.77 -11.88 -7.19
C GLY A 42 -1.73 -10.87 -8.34
N GLN A 43 -2.11 -9.61 -8.09
CA GLN A 43 -2.22 -8.57 -9.12
C GLN A 43 -0.94 -7.72 -9.21
N THR A 44 0.13 -8.27 -9.80
CA THR A 44 1.46 -7.65 -9.88
C THR A 44 1.44 -6.23 -10.45
N GLU A 45 0.67 -5.99 -11.52
CA GLU A 45 0.54 -4.65 -12.11
C GLU A 45 -0.11 -3.64 -11.15
N CYS A 46 -1.14 -4.07 -10.41
CA CYS A 46 -1.80 -3.23 -9.42
C CYS A 46 -0.88 -2.91 -8.24
N VAL A 47 -0.11 -3.90 -7.76
CA VAL A 47 0.92 -3.69 -6.73
C VAL A 47 1.92 -2.63 -7.20
N ALA A 48 2.49 -2.77 -8.40
CA ALA A 48 3.44 -1.82 -8.93
C ALA A 48 2.86 -0.40 -9.06
N LEU A 49 1.61 -0.27 -9.51
CA LEU A 49 0.93 1.02 -9.63
C LEU A 49 0.69 1.69 -8.27
N LEU A 50 0.25 0.93 -7.27
CA LEU A 50 -0.01 1.43 -5.91
C LEU A 50 1.29 1.89 -5.22
N LEU A 51 2.38 1.12 -5.33
CA LEU A 51 3.68 1.49 -4.80
C LEU A 51 4.24 2.74 -5.49
N LYS A 52 4.09 2.83 -6.83
CA LYS A 52 4.46 4.04 -7.58
C LYS A 52 3.68 5.26 -7.11
N ALA A 53 2.41 5.08 -6.74
CA ALA A 53 1.55 6.10 -6.15
C ALA A 53 1.86 6.38 -4.66
N LYS A 54 2.92 5.80 -4.09
CA LYS A 54 3.35 5.97 -2.70
C LYS A 54 2.40 5.39 -1.65
N ALA A 55 1.67 4.31 -2.00
CA ALA A 55 1.08 3.44 -0.99
C ALA A 55 2.19 2.89 -0.07
N ASP A 56 1.93 2.86 1.22
CA ASP A 56 2.92 2.45 2.21
C ASP A 56 2.94 0.92 2.35
N PRO A 57 4.07 0.26 2.04
CA PRO A 57 4.17 -1.20 2.09
C PRO A 57 4.15 -1.76 3.51
N HIS A 58 4.41 -0.93 4.53
CA HIS A 58 4.52 -1.36 5.93
C HIS A 58 3.19 -1.38 6.69
N VAL A 59 2.09 -0.94 6.06
CA VAL A 59 0.77 -0.94 6.70
C VAL A 59 0.33 -2.37 6.99
N LYS A 60 -0.04 -2.62 8.24
CA LYS A 60 -0.66 -3.87 8.71
C LYS A 60 -2.18 -3.80 8.59
N GLU A 61 -2.82 -4.94 8.34
CA GLU A 61 -4.28 -5.01 8.35
C GLU A 61 -4.86 -4.57 9.70
N SER A 62 -6.05 -3.99 9.67
CA SER A 62 -6.74 -3.56 10.88
C SER A 62 -7.32 -4.76 11.63
N MET A 63 -6.95 -4.88 12.90
CA MET A 63 -7.38 -5.99 13.73
C MET A 63 -8.67 -5.67 14.50
N ASN A 64 -9.51 -6.69 14.72
CA ASN A 64 -10.71 -6.54 15.53
C ASN A 64 -10.38 -6.22 17.00
N TYR A 65 -11.30 -5.55 17.70
CA TYR A 65 -11.14 -5.22 19.12
C TYR A 65 -10.75 -6.44 19.96
N GLY A 66 -9.69 -6.29 20.77
CA GLY A 66 -9.15 -7.34 21.63
C GLY A 66 -8.03 -8.19 21.01
N ASN A 67 -7.63 -7.92 19.77
CA ASN A 67 -6.45 -8.52 19.14
C ASN A 67 -5.29 -7.52 19.12
N ASP A 68 -4.06 -8.03 19.12
CA ASP A 68 -2.86 -7.19 18.99
C ASP A 68 -2.73 -6.74 17.53
N PRO A 69 -2.64 -5.42 17.25
CA PRO A 69 -2.38 -4.95 15.89
C PRO A 69 -1.06 -5.44 15.31
N GLU A 70 -0.11 -5.87 16.15
CA GLU A 70 1.14 -6.47 15.68
C GLU A 70 0.93 -7.82 14.97
N ASP A 71 -0.18 -8.50 15.23
CA ASP A 71 -0.53 -9.76 14.55
C ASP A 71 -1.10 -9.54 13.13
N GLY A 72 -1.38 -8.29 12.76
CA GLY A 72 -1.92 -7.94 11.44
C GLY A 72 -0.88 -8.06 10.33
N LYS A 73 -1.33 -8.48 9.14
CA LYS A 73 -0.45 -8.72 7.99
C LYS A 73 -0.19 -7.50 7.12
N THR A 74 1.03 -7.37 6.62
CA THR A 74 1.39 -6.45 5.53
C THR A 74 1.07 -7.06 4.16
N ALA A 75 1.15 -6.24 3.10
CA ALA A 75 1.01 -6.74 1.73
C ALA A 75 2.06 -7.82 1.39
N LEU A 76 3.28 -7.69 1.92
CA LEU A 76 4.36 -8.64 1.71
C LEU A 76 4.03 -10.01 2.33
N GLU A 77 3.44 -10.02 3.52
CA GLU A 77 3.05 -11.25 4.21
C GLU A 77 1.93 -11.99 3.47
N PHE A 78 0.93 -11.27 2.95
CA PHE A 78 -0.08 -11.85 2.07
C PHE A 78 0.53 -12.47 0.80
N ALA A 79 1.48 -11.78 0.16
CA ALA A 79 2.14 -12.31 -1.04
C ALA A 79 2.99 -13.56 -0.75
N LYS A 80 3.69 -13.59 0.40
CA LYS A 80 4.48 -14.75 0.85
C LYS A 80 3.59 -15.95 1.12
N GLU A 81 2.47 -15.78 1.80
CA GLU A 81 1.52 -16.86 2.08
C GLU A 81 0.88 -17.42 0.81
N ALA A 82 0.61 -16.56 -0.17
CA ALA A 82 0.02 -16.96 -1.45
C ALA A 82 1.03 -17.53 -2.46
N GLY A 83 2.33 -17.36 -2.24
CA GLY A 83 3.40 -17.85 -3.12
C GLY A 83 3.60 -17.01 -4.39
N TYR A 84 3.34 -15.71 -4.33
CA TYR A 84 3.53 -14.79 -5.45
C TYR A 84 4.93 -14.17 -5.41
N ASP A 85 5.94 -14.94 -5.82
CA ASP A 85 7.36 -14.58 -5.72
C ASP A 85 7.70 -13.25 -6.42
N ASP A 86 7.05 -12.95 -7.55
CA ASP A 86 7.22 -11.69 -8.28
C ASP A 86 6.73 -10.47 -7.48
N ILE A 87 5.61 -10.62 -6.77
CA ILE A 87 5.07 -9.59 -5.88
C ILE A 87 5.94 -9.45 -4.63
N VAL A 88 6.46 -10.57 -4.09
CA VAL A 88 7.37 -10.58 -2.95
C VAL A 88 8.62 -9.75 -3.26
N GLU A 89 9.27 -9.99 -4.40
CA GLU A 89 10.47 -9.24 -4.79
C GLU A 89 10.21 -7.73 -4.87
N VAL A 90 9.07 -7.33 -5.47
CA VAL A 90 8.68 -5.93 -5.62
C VAL A 90 8.42 -5.27 -4.27
N LEU A 91 7.70 -5.96 -3.37
CA LEU A 91 7.37 -5.44 -2.04
C LEU A 91 8.60 -5.35 -1.13
N GLU A 92 9.48 -6.35 -1.13
CA GLU A 92 10.73 -6.32 -0.34
C GLU A 92 11.65 -5.17 -0.78
N GLN A 93 11.69 -4.86 -2.07
CA GLN A 93 12.42 -3.69 -2.55
C GLN A 93 11.75 -2.40 -2.06
N SER A 94 10.42 -2.32 -2.15
CA SER A 94 9.68 -1.14 -1.70
C SER A 94 9.79 -0.87 -0.20
N GLU A 95 9.83 -1.92 0.63
CA GLU A 95 10.03 -1.79 2.08
C GLU A 95 11.41 -1.22 2.43
N LYS A 96 12.45 -1.57 1.67
CA LYS A 96 13.80 -0.99 1.84
C LYS A 96 13.86 0.48 1.44
N ASP A 97 13.12 0.83 0.38
CA ASP A 97 13.11 2.19 -0.18
C ASP A 97 12.17 3.14 0.58
N THR A 98 11.26 2.59 1.39
CA THR A 98 10.29 3.34 2.19
C THR A 98 10.66 3.24 3.66
N PRO A 99 11.13 4.31 4.32
CA PRO A 99 11.39 4.28 5.75
C PRO A 99 10.09 3.99 6.51
N TYR A 100 10.20 3.27 7.63
CA TYR A 100 9.05 2.89 8.43
C TYR A 100 8.25 4.11 8.88
N GLY A 101 7.02 4.25 8.38
CA GLY A 101 6.05 5.22 8.85
C GLY A 101 5.11 4.55 9.85
N TRP A 102 5.21 4.87 11.13
CA TRP A 102 4.26 4.34 12.10
C TRP A 102 2.90 5.02 11.89
N TYR A 103 1.92 4.29 11.37
CA TYR A 103 0.51 4.66 11.50
C TYR A 103 0.06 4.22 12.88
N VAL A 104 -0.74 5.03 13.56
CA VAL A 104 -1.39 4.58 14.79
C VAL A 104 -2.23 3.34 14.43
N PRO A 105 -1.96 2.16 15.00
CA PRO A 105 -2.50 0.90 14.47
C PRO A 105 -3.89 0.56 15.03
N SER A 106 -4.38 1.33 16.01
CA SER A 106 -5.70 1.17 16.63
C SER A 106 -6.14 2.40 17.42
N GLY A 107 -7.42 2.47 17.78
CA GLY A 107 -7.98 3.56 18.60
C GLY A 107 -8.38 4.81 17.81
N GLU A 108 -8.69 5.90 18.53
CA GLU A 108 -9.24 7.14 17.93
C GLU A 108 -8.30 7.84 16.93
N GLY A 109 -7.01 7.51 16.92
CA GLY A 109 -6.01 8.02 15.98
C GLY A 109 -5.69 7.09 14.81
N ASN A 110 -6.41 5.98 14.63
CA ASN A 110 -6.08 4.94 13.64
C ASN A 110 -5.84 5.52 12.23
N ASN A 111 -4.74 5.14 11.58
CA ASN A 111 -4.27 5.67 10.29
C ASN A 111 -3.82 7.13 10.27
N ALA A 112 -3.75 7.82 11.41
CA ALA A 112 -3.01 9.06 11.47
C ALA A 112 -1.52 8.74 11.31
N LYS A 113 -0.85 9.41 10.36
CA LYS A 113 0.61 9.44 10.31
C LYS A 113 1.11 9.96 11.65
N ALA A 114 1.91 9.19 12.36
CA ALA A 114 2.63 9.71 13.51
C ALA A 114 3.62 10.76 12.98
N PHE A 115 3.33 12.04 13.23
CA PHE A 115 4.28 13.14 13.07
C PHE A 115 5.10 13.30 14.35
#